data_AF-A0A8B7WH62-F1
#
_entry.id   AF-A0A8B7WH62-F1
#
_cell.length_a   1.000
_cell.length_b   1.000
_cell.length_c   1.000
_cell.angle_alpha   90.00
_cell.angle_beta   90.00
_cell.angle_gamma   90.00
#
_symmetry.space_group_name_H-M   'P 1'
#
loop_
_entity.id
_entity.type
_entity.pdbx_description
1 polymer ?
#
loop_
_entity_poly.entity_id
_entity_poly.type
_entity_poly.pdbx_seq_one_letter_code
_entity_poly.pdbx_strand_id
1 'polypeptide(L)'
;PSLVGHTAFDNPEQKSSQRTGKKLLKTSAAPEMLPFLDHWNTPTKKVSLREIMSEEIALQEKFDLKRETLMFEKDCATKLKEKQLFKIFPAINQNFLVDIFKDHNYSLEHTVQFLNCVLEGDPVKTVVAQEFVHQNESAASHTAPRSKEKKAKKSKETEDSPSEPSFQDFEFPEYDDYRAEAFLHQQKRMECYSKAKEAYRMGKKNVATFYAQQGSLHEQKMKEANHLAAVEIFEKVNASLLPQNVLDLHGLHVDEAIEHLMTVLQQKTEEFKQNGGKPYLSVITGRGNHSQGGVARIKPAVMKYLTSHSFRFSEIKPGCLKVMLK
;
A
#
# COMPACT_ATOMS: atom_id res chain seq x y z
N PRO A 1 83.95 -19.93 -21.28
CA PRO A 1 82.97 -18.82 -21.34
C PRO A 1 82.15 -18.76 -20.03
N SER A 2 82.55 -18.01 -19.00
CA SER A 2 82.38 -16.53 -18.84
C SER A 2 80.91 -16.12 -18.60
N LEU A 3 80.52 -15.37 -17.55
CA LEU A 3 81.21 -14.72 -16.40
C LEU A 3 80.15 -14.40 -15.29
N VAL A 4 80.53 -14.46 -14.00
CA VAL A 4 80.21 -13.54 -12.86
C VAL A 4 78.77 -13.00 -12.63
N GLY A 5 78.20 -12.92 -11.41
CA GLY A 5 78.63 -13.33 -10.05
C GLY A 5 78.01 -12.46 -8.92
N HIS A 6 78.07 -12.93 -7.65
CA HIS A 6 78.03 -12.19 -6.34
C HIS A 6 76.87 -11.19 -6.02
N THR A 7 76.45 -10.82 -4.79
CA THR A 7 76.56 -11.23 -3.35
C THR A 7 75.35 -10.55 -2.65
N ALA A 8 74.65 -11.02 -1.60
CA ALA A 8 74.85 -11.98 -0.51
C ALA A 8 75.37 -11.41 0.84
N PHE A 9 74.55 -11.63 1.90
CA PHE A 9 74.79 -11.64 3.37
C PHE A 9 74.84 -10.36 4.26
N ASP A 10 74.05 -10.50 5.35
CA ASP A 10 74.33 -10.23 6.78
C ASP A 10 73.82 -9.01 7.59
N ASN A 11 73.44 -9.38 8.81
CA ASN A 11 73.00 -8.62 10.01
C ASN A 11 74.29 -8.36 10.90
N PRO A 12 74.31 -7.90 12.19
CA PRO A 12 73.23 -7.62 13.14
C PRO A 12 73.45 -6.42 14.14
N GLU A 13 72.59 -6.37 15.18
CA GLU A 13 72.81 -5.89 16.57
C GLU A 13 72.93 -4.40 17.02
N GLN A 14 72.05 -4.07 17.99
CA GLN A 14 72.18 -3.24 19.20
C GLN A 14 73.05 -1.97 19.25
N LYS A 15 72.43 -0.84 19.72
CA LYS A 15 72.87 -0.16 20.97
C LYS A 15 71.87 0.85 21.56
N SER A 16 72.00 1.03 22.87
CA SER A 16 71.23 1.96 23.73
C SER A 16 71.72 3.41 23.63
N SER A 17 70.84 4.38 23.92
CA SER A 17 71.24 5.68 24.48
C SER A 17 70.13 6.30 25.31
N GLN A 18 70.35 6.39 26.62
CA GLN A 18 69.60 7.28 27.51
C GLN A 18 69.93 8.74 27.17
N ARG A 19 68.97 9.65 27.32
CA ARG A 19 69.29 11.04 27.65
C ARG A 19 68.33 11.61 28.67
N THR A 20 68.90 12.35 29.62
CA THR A 20 68.30 12.72 30.89
C THR A 20 67.63 14.09 30.85
N GLY A 21 66.50 14.20 31.55
CA GLY A 21 66.12 15.34 32.38
C GLY A 21 65.90 16.71 31.72
N LYS A 22 64.68 17.23 31.87
CA LYS A 22 64.43 18.51 32.57
C LYS A 22 62.98 18.59 33.03
N LYS A 23 62.77 18.66 34.35
CA LYS A 23 61.50 19.11 34.94
C LYS A 23 61.35 20.61 34.64
N LEU A 24 60.15 21.04 34.26
CA LEU A 24 59.70 22.39 34.53
C LEU A 24 58.27 22.32 35.10
N LEU A 25 58.10 22.70 36.36
CA LEU A 25 56.80 22.89 36.99
C LEU A 25 56.30 24.30 36.70
N LYS A 26 55.05 24.44 36.22
CA LYS A 26 54.28 25.68 36.41
C LYS A 26 52.77 25.43 36.43
N THR A 27 52.25 25.39 37.65
CA THR A 27 50.90 25.80 38.11
C THR A 27 49.74 25.95 37.12
N SER A 28 48.72 25.11 37.33
CA SER A 28 47.33 25.52 37.64
C SER A 28 46.61 26.51 36.72
N ALA A 29 45.74 25.98 35.86
CA ALA A 29 44.39 26.51 35.65
C ALA A 29 43.48 25.36 35.18
N ALA A 30 42.39 25.09 35.89
CA ALA A 30 41.33 24.19 35.42
C ALA A 30 40.22 25.02 34.76
N PRO A 31 39.75 24.61 33.58
CA PRO A 31 38.36 24.77 33.18
C PRO A 31 37.66 23.41 33.20
N GLU A 32 36.37 23.43 33.52
CA GLU A 32 35.53 22.25 33.75
C GLU A 32 35.56 21.27 32.57
N MET A 33 35.99 20.02 32.84
CA MET A 33 35.76 18.93 31.90
C MET A 33 34.27 18.60 31.85
N LEU A 34 33.64 18.95 30.74
CA LEU A 34 32.50 18.17 30.26
C LEU A 34 32.94 16.70 30.17
N PRO A 35 32.16 15.73 30.69
CA PRO A 35 32.48 14.33 30.54
C PRO A 35 32.33 13.97 29.05
N PHE A 36 33.44 14.00 28.32
CA PHE A 36 33.54 13.38 27.01
C PHE A 36 33.30 11.89 27.21
N LEU A 37 32.07 11.46 26.95
CA LEU A 37 31.63 10.10 27.16
C LEU A 37 32.31 9.24 26.11
N ASP A 38 33.48 8.70 26.45
CA ASP A 38 34.37 8.07 25.48
C ASP A 38 33.92 6.62 25.21
N HIS A 39 32.75 6.49 24.57
CA HIS A 39 32.06 5.22 24.31
C HIS A 39 32.90 4.21 23.50
N TRP A 40 34.01 4.66 22.91
CA TRP A 40 34.93 3.88 22.10
C TRP A 40 35.85 2.94 22.91
N ASN A 41 36.01 3.17 24.22
CA ASN A 41 36.90 2.38 25.08
C ASN A 41 36.16 1.54 26.14
N THR A 42 34.83 1.43 26.03
CA THR A 42 34.07 0.41 26.75
C THR A 42 34.58 -0.97 26.33
N PRO A 43 34.94 -1.90 27.26
CA PRO A 43 35.35 -3.24 26.87
C PRO A 43 34.17 -3.92 26.17
N THR A 44 34.23 -4.04 24.84
CA THR A 44 33.18 -4.71 24.09
C THR A 44 33.17 -6.17 24.55
N LYS A 45 32.13 -6.56 25.32
CA LYS A 45 31.82 -7.95 25.63
C LYS A 45 31.97 -8.73 24.32
N LYS A 46 32.71 -9.85 24.33
CA LYS A 46 33.00 -10.62 23.11
C LYS A 46 31.74 -11.33 22.61
N VAL A 47 30.81 -10.57 22.02
CA VAL A 47 29.54 -11.07 21.49
C VAL A 47 29.86 -12.00 20.32
N SER A 48 29.47 -13.26 20.46
CA SER A 48 29.69 -14.26 19.42
C SER A 48 28.63 -14.15 18.32
N LEU A 49 28.95 -14.57 17.09
CA LEU A 49 27.94 -14.67 16.02
C LEU A 49 26.74 -15.53 16.45
N ARG A 50 26.98 -16.61 17.21
CA ARG A 50 25.94 -17.48 17.76
C ARG A 50 24.98 -16.72 18.67
N GLU A 51 25.51 -15.89 19.57
CA GLU A 51 24.75 -15.07 20.53
C GLU A 51 23.87 -14.05 19.77
N ILE A 52 24.44 -13.37 18.76
CA ILE A 52 23.71 -12.45 17.87
C ILE A 52 22.58 -13.18 17.13
N MET A 53 22.86 -14.35 16.54
CA MET A 53 21.85 -15.14 15.84
C MET A 53 20.72 -15.59 16.75
N SER A 54 21.02 -16.07 17.97
CA SER A 54 19.99 -16.47 18.94
C SER A 54 19.14 -15.30 19.43
N GLU A 55 19.75 -14.11 19.62
CA GLU A 55 19.03 -12.90 20.01
C GLU A 55 18.10 -12.40 18.89
N GLU A 56 18.57 -12.37 17.64
CA GLU A 56 17.76 -11.97 16.49
C GLU A 56 16.59 -12.95 16.24
N ILE A 57 16.79 -14.26 16.40
CA ILE A 57 15.72 -15.27 16.33
C ILE A 57 14.67 -15.01 17.42
N ALA A 58 15.08 -14.86 18.68
CA ALA A 58 14.16 -14.61 19.79
C ALA A 58 13.39 -13.27 19.65
N LEU A 59 14.02 -12.25 19.08
CA LEU A 59 13.36 -10.97 18.76
C LEU A 59 12.32 -11.14 17.64
N GLN A 60 12.62 -11.94 16.61
CA GLN A 60 11.70 -12.22 15.51
C GLN A 60 10.50 -13.07 15.97
N GLU A 61 10.73 -14.14 16.74
CA GLU A 61 9.67 -14.97 17.37
C GLU A 61 8.74 -14.12 18.24
N LYS A 62 9.30 -13.24 19.08
CA LYS A 62 8.52 -12.31 19.92
C LYS A 62 7.70 -11.33 19.09
N PHE A 63 8.17 -10.93 17.91
CA PHE A 63 7.44 -10.06 17.00
C PHE A 63 6.30 -10.79 16.29
N ASP A 64 6.54 -12.03 15.88
CA ASP A 64 5.52 -12.83 15.20
C ASP A 64 4.42 -13.27 16.16
N LEU A 65 4.75 -13.68 17.40
CA LEU A 65 3.78 -13.95 18.47
C LEU A 65 2.95 -12.70 18.83
N LYS A 66 3.59 -11.51 18.83
CA LYS A 66 2.86 -10.24 18.98
C LYS A 66 1.92 -9.95 17.82
N ARG A 67 2.31 -10.28 16.58
CA ARG A 67 1.43 -10.15 15.40
C ARG A 67 0.22 -11.07 15.54
N GLU A 68 0.43 -12.35 15.84
CA GLU A 68 -0.67 -13.30 16.10
C GLU A 68 -1.60 -12.79 17.20
N THR A 69 -1.04 -12.33 18.33
CA THR A 69 -1.82 -11.72 19.43
C THR A 69 -2.65 -10.53 18.94
N LEU A 70 -2.06 -9.62 18.16
CA LEU A 70 -2.76 -8.45 17.59
C LEU A 70 -3.86 -8.85 16.59
N MET A 71 -3.64 -9.88 15.77
CA MET A 71 -4.65 -10.38 14.83
C MET A 71 -5.84 -11.06 15.54
N PHE A 72 -5.62 -11.64 16.73
CA PHE A 72 -6.70 -12.15 17.59
C PHE A 72 -7.33 -11.07 18.50
N GLU A 73 -6.64 -9.95 18.74
CA GLU A 73 -7.13 -8.87 19.59
C GLU A 73 -8.06 -7.94 18.81
N LYS A 74 -9.36 -8.30 18.73
CA LYS A 74 -10.42 -7.48 18.09
C LYS A 74 -10.19 -5.98 18.29
N ASP A 75 -10.12 -5.22 17.21
CA ASP A 75 -9.86 -3.77 17.27
C ASP A 75 -10.88 -3.04 18.17
N CYS A 76 -10.45 -1.91 18.74
CA CYS A 76 -11.27 -1.02 19.54
C CYS A 76 -12.50 -0.51 18.76
N ALA A 77 -12.39 -0.25 17.45
CA ALA A 77 -13.55 0.12 16.63
C ALA A 77 -14.53 -1.05 16.49
N THR A 78 -14.04 -2.26 16.24
CA THR A 78 -14.86 -3.49 16.19
C THR A 78 -15.58 -3.74 17.52
N LYS A 79 -14.87 -3.65 18.66
CA LYS A 79 -15.46 -3.75 20.01
C LYS A 79 -16.50 -2.66 20.29
N LEU A 80 -16.36 -1.47 19.70
CA LEU A 80 -17.34 -0.37 19.83
C LEU A 80 -18.57 -0.64 18.97
N LYS A 81 -18.39 -1.07 17.71
CA LYS A 81 -19.47 -1.47 16.79
C LYS A 81 -20.28 -2.65 17.35
N GLU A 82 -19.64 -3.67 17.94
CA GLU A 82 -20.33 -4.77 18.66
C GLU A 82 -21.23 -4.24 19.78
N LYS A 83 -20.73 -3.32 20.61
CA LYS A 83 -21.51 -2.68 21.68
C LYS A 83 -22.64 -1.78 21.15
N GLN A 84 -22.51 -1.21 19.96
CA GLN A 84 -23.59 -0.49 19.29
C GLN A 84 -24.65 -1.48 18.76
N LEU A 85 -24.23 -2.57 18.13
CA LEU A 85 -25.12 -3.61 17.61
C LEU A 85 -26.00 -4.22 18.72
N PHE A 86 -25.42 -4.54 19.88
CA PHE A 86 -26.17 -5.03 21.05
C PHE A 86 -27.19 -4.02 21.61
N LYS A 87 -26.99 -2.71 21.38
CA LYS A 87 -27.95 -1.66 21.78
C LYS A 87 -29.06 -1.47 20.74
N ILE A 88 -28.78 -1.72 19.47
CA ILE A 88 -29.75 -1.64 18.38
C ILE A 88 -30.70 -2.85 18.43
N PHE A 89 -30.18 -4.05 18.69
CA PHE A 89 -30.95 -5.29 18.75
C PHE A 89 -30.91 -5.99 20.14
N PRO A 90 -31.41 -5.34 21.21
CA PRO A 90 -31.31 -5.88 22.57
C PRO A 90 -32.13 -7.15 22.83
N ALA A 91 -33.08 -7.46 21.94
CA ALA A 91 -33.91 -8.67 22.01
C ALA A 91 -33.26 -9.90 21.35
N ILE A 92 -32.15 -9.72 20.61
CA ILE A 92 -31.48 -10.80 19.87
C ILE A 92 -30.28 -11.31 20.68
N ASN A 93 -30.01 -12.62 20.60
CA ASN A 93 -28.90 -13.22 21.32
C ASN A 93 -27.55 -12.61 20.87
N GLN A 94 -26.74 -12.19 21.85
CA GLN A 94 -25.47 -11.49 21.58
C GLN A 94 -24.46 -12.34 20.80
N ASN A 95 -24.42 -13.66 20.99
CA ASN A 95 -23.52 -14.54 20.24
C ASN A 95 -23.94 -14.58 18.77
N PHE A 96 -25.24 -14.76 18.49
CA PHE A 96 -25.80 -14.74 17.14
C PHE A 96 -25.58 -13.38 16.44
N LEU A 97 -25.69 -12.27 17.18
CA LEU A 97 -25.32 -10.95 16.67
C LEU A 97 -23.83 -10.84 16.34
N VAL A 98 -22.93 -11.40 17.15
CA VAL A 98 -21.48 -11.43 16.86
C VAL A 98 -21.14 -12.31 15.66
N ASP A 99 -21.82 -13.45 15.52
CA ASP A 99 -21.63 -14.38 14.39
C ASP A 99 -22.04 -13.69 13.07
N ILE A 100 -23.25 -13.11 13.00
CA ILE A 100 -23.69 -12.31 11.84
C ILE A 100 -22.77 -11.09 11.64
N PHE A 101 -22.37 -10.39 12.70
CA PHE A 101 -21.48 -9.23 12.58
C PHE A 101 -20.11 -9.62 11.98
N LYS A 102 -19.61 -10.82 12.31
CA LYS A 102 -18.40 -11.39 11.70
C LYS A 102 -18.63 -11.80 10.24
N ASP A 103 -19.75 -12.45 9.93
CA ASP A 103 -20.09 -12.89 8.56
C ASP A 103 -20.26 -11.70 7.60
N HIS A 104 -20.63 -10.52 8.12
CA HIS A 104 -20.69 -9.24 7.41
C HIS A 104 -19.43 -8.36 7.60
N ASN A 105 -18.26 -9.00 7.82
CA ASN A 105 -16.94 -8.36 7.91
C ASN A 105 -16.84 -7.21 8.92
N TYR A 106 -17.53 -7.32 10.06
CA TYR A 106 -17.56 -6.30 11.12
C TYR A 106 -18.06 -4.91 10.65
N SER A 107 -18.85 -4.85 9.58
CA SER A 107 -19.51 -3.63 9.10
C SER A 107 -20.87 -3.45 9.76
N LEU A 108 -20.99 -2.45 10.64
CA LEU A 108 -22.22 -2.18 11.39
C LEU A 108 -23.38 -1.85 10.46
N GLU A 109 -23.13 -1.08 9.40
CA GLU A 109 -24.10 -0.69 8.37
C GLU A 109 -24.74 -1.93 7.73
N HIS A 110 -23.92 -2.84 7.20
CA HIS A 110 -24.40 -4.04 6.50
C HIS A 110 -25.09 -5.03 7.45
N THR A 111 -24.56 -5.22 8.65
CA THR A 111 -25.19 -6.09 9.65
C THR A 111 -26.56 -5.56 10.11
N VAL A 112 -26.69 -4.25 10.35
CA VAL A 112 -27.96 -3.63 10.72
C VAL A 112 -28.96 -3.69 9.57
N GLN A 113 -28.52 -3.41 8.33
CA GLN A 113 -29.36 -3.50 7.14
C GLN A 113 -29.88 -4.93 6.90
N PHE A 114 -29.00 -5.93 7.04
CA PHE A 114 -29.38 -7.35 6.94
C PHE A 114 -30.38 -7.74 8.03
N LEU A 115 -30.09 -7.43 9.30
CA LEU A 115 -30.96 -7.76 10.42
C LEU A 115 -32.34 -7.09 10.27
N ASN A 116 -32.41 -5.80 9.92
CA ASN A 116 -33.69 -5.14 9.66
C ASN A 116 -34.45 -5.83 8.51
N CYS A 117 -33.79 -6.15 7.39
CA CYS A 117 -34.43 -6.85 6.27
C CYS A 117 -34.97 -8.25 6.64
N VAL A 118 -34.31 -8.96 7.56
CA VAL A 118 -34.71 -10.29 8.03
C VAL A 118 -35.81 -10.22 9.10
N LEU A 119 -35.83 -9.17 9.92
CA LEU A 119 -36.75 -9.00 11.05
C LEU A 119 -38.03 -8.22 10.68
N GLU A 120 -37.96 -7.35 9.67
CA GLU A 120 -39.10 -6.62 9.08
C GLU A 120 -39.86 -7.47 8.03
N GLY A 121 -39.61 -8.78 8.00
CA GLY A 121 -40.37 -9.72 7.17
C GLY A 121 -41.83 -9.81 7.62
N ASP A 122 -42.70 -9.06 6.93
CA ASP A 122 -44.15 -9.02 7.17
C ASP A 122 -44.78 -10.44 7.24
N PRO A 123 -45.78 -10.66 8.12
CA PRO A 123 -46.36 -11.97 8.32
C PRO A 123 -47.12 -12.44 7.08
N VAL A 124 -46.89 -13.70 6.70
CA VAL A 124 -47.56 -14.39 5.58
C VAL A 124 -49.09 -14.25 5.71
N LYS A 125 -49.69 -13.40 4.87
CA LYS A 125 -51.15 -13.31 4.73
C LYS A 125 -51.64 -14.17 3.58
N THR A 126 -52.50 -15.12 3.95
CA THR A 126 -53.09 -16.17 3.13
C THR A 126 -53.80 -15.63 1.87
N VAL A 127 -53.65 -16.37 0.76
CA VAL A 127 -54.36 -16.16 -0.50
C VAL A 127 -55.88 -16.32 -0.30
N VAL A 128 -56.63 -15.25 -0.57
CA VAL A 128 -58.04 -15.32 -0.99
C VAL A 128 -58.25 -14.24 -2.06
N ALA A 129 -58.80 -14.62 -3.21
CA ALA A 129 -59.19 -13.68 -4.28
C ALA A 129 -60.67 -13.28 -4.12
N GLN A 130 -61.06 -12.07 -4.55
CA GLN A 130 -62.20 -11.86 -5.47
C GLN A 130 -62.32 -10.38 -5.96
N GLU A 131 -62.50 -10.23 -7.28
CA GLU A 131 -63.32 -9.25 -8.04
C GLU A 131 -63.17 -7.70 -8.09
N PHE A 132 -63.38 -7.25 -9.34
CA PHE A 132 -63.64 -5.91 -9.87
C PHE A 132 -64.90 -5.22 -9.30
N VAL A 133 -64.88 -3.88 -9.22
CA VAL A 133 -66.00 -3.00 -9.63
C VAL A 133 -65.47 -1.70 -10.25
N HIS A 134 -66.10 -1.23 -11.35
CA HIS A 134 -65.93 0.11 -11.94
C HIS A 134 -67.14 1.03 -11.64
N GLN A 135 -66.90 2.33 -11.45
CA GLN A 135 -67.77 3.49 -11.79
C GLN A 135 -66.93 4.77 -11.55
N ASN A 136 -66.68 5.68 -12.52
CA ASN A 136 -67.57 6.68 -13.18
C ASN A 136 -68.26 7.62 -12.17
N GLU A 137 -68.28 8.96 -12.27
CA GLU A 137 -68.23 9.86 -13.45
C GLU A 137 -67.53 11.24 -13.20
N SER A 138 -67.11 11.91 -14.29
CA SER A 138 -67.38 13.31 -14.75
C SER A 138 -67.50 14.49 -13.76
N ALA A 139 -67.14 15.76 -14.03
CA ALA A 139 -66.53 16.56 -15.13
C ALA A 139 -65.97 17.89 -14.48
N ALA A 140 -65.28 18.86 -15.09
CA ALA A 140 -65.26 19.32 -16.49
C ALA A 140 -64.01 20.17 -16.87
N SER A 141 -63.49 19.93 -18.08
CA SER A 141 -63.23 20.87 -19.18
C SER A 141 -62.58 22.27 -19.02
N HIS A 142 -61.39 22.39 -19.65
CA HIS A 142 -60.88 23.49 -20.50
C HIS A 142 -60.68 24.92 -19.91
N THR A 143 -59.50 25.53 -20.01
CA THR A 143 -58.98 26.13 -21.26
C THR A 143 -57.52 26.62 -21.13
N ALA A 144 -56.80 26.71 -22.25
CA ALA A 144 -55.59 27.54 -22.40
C ALA A 144 -55.93 28.73 -23.33
N PRO A 145 -55.19 29.86 -23.32
CA PRO A 145 -53.98 29.93 -24.15
C PRO A 145 -52.82 30.82 -23.62
N ARG A 146 -51.74 30.84 -24.41
CA ARG A 146 -50.47 31.58 -24.21
C ARG A 146 -50.62 33.10 -24.37
N SER A 147 -49.73 33.90 -23.75
CA SER A 147 -48.56 34.55 -24.41
C SER A 147 -48.11 35.91 -23.83
N LYS A 148 -46.76 36.12 -23.74
CA LYS A 148 -45.97 37.38 -23.91
C LYS A 148 -46.30 38.61 -23.01
N GLU A 149 -45.39 39.51 -22.60
CA GLU A 149 -43.94 39.71 -22.79
C GLU A 149 -43.35 40.71 -21.74
N LYS A 150 -42.02 40.68 -21.54
CA LYS A 150 -41.12 41.81 -21.19
C LYS A 150 -41.18 42.56 -19.82
N LYS A 151 -40.15 42.24 -19.00
CA LYS A 151 -38.99 43.14 -18.66
C LYS A 151 -39.08 44.12 -17.47
N ALA A 152 -38.44 43.78 -16.33
CA ALA A 152 -37.49 44.67 -15.61
C ALA A 152 -36.62 43.98 -14.53
N LYS A 153 -35.28 44.08 -14.70
CA LYS A 153 -34.16 44.11 -13.73
C LYS A 153 -34.27 43.46 -12.31
N LYS A 154 -33.37 42.47 -12.09
CA LYS A 154 -32.35 42.37 -11.01
C LYS A 154 -32.89 42.17 -9.56
N SER A 155 -32.52 41.14 -8.78
CA SER A 155 -31.26 40.37 -8.73
C SER A 155 -31.34 39.02 -7.98
N LYS A 156 -30.42 38.11 -8.33
CA LYS A 156 -29.72 37.15 -7.43
C LYS A 156 -30.54 35.96 -6.88
N GLU A 157 -30.43 34.80 -7.52
CA GLU A 157 -29.92 33.53 -6.91
C GLU A 157 -29.85 32.38 -7.94
N THR A 158 -29.05 31.35 -7.60
CA THR A 158 -29.01 29.99 -8.17
C THR A 158 -29.16 29.81 -9.70
N GLU A 159 -28.03 29.58 -10.38
CA GLU A 159 -27.98 28.75 -11.59
C GLU A 159 -27.28 27.44 -11.24
N ASP A 160 -27.97 26.34 -11.53
CA ASP A 160 -27.63 24.97 -11.17
C ASP A 160 -26.62 24.41 -12.19
N SER A 161 -25.35 24.32 -11.79
CA SER A 161 -24.34 23.62 -12.57
C SER A 161 -24.38 22.15 -12.18
N PRO A 162 -24.74 21.20 -13.07
CA PRO A 162 -24.70 19.79 -12.74
C PRO A 162 -23.28 19.42 -12.33
N SER A 163 -23.09 19.09 -11.06
CA SER A 163 -21.81 18.60 -10.57
C SER A 163 -21.56 17.24 -11.20
N GLU A 164 -20.66 17.19 -12.19
CA GLU A 164 -20.06 15.93 -12.67
C GLU A 164 -19.68 15.11 -11.42
N PRO A 165 -20.20 13.88 -11.25
CA PRO A 165 -19.89 13.09 -10.06
C PRO A 165 -18.38 12.89 -9.99
N SER A 166 -17.78 13.21 -8.84
CA SER A 166 -16.33 13.12 -8.67
C SER A 166 -15.88 11.68 -8.88
N PHE A 167 -15.29 11.42 -10.05
CA PHE A 167 -15.04 10.08 -10.57
C PHE A 167 -13.94 9.32 -9.78
N GLN A 168 -13.49 9.86 -8.64
CA GLN A 168 -12.44 9.32 -7.78
C GLN A 168 -12.65 9.65 -6.29
N ASP A 169 -13.85 10.06 -5.87
CA ASP A 169 -14.20 10.13 -4.44
C ASP A 169 -14.57 8.71 -3.95
N PHE A 170 -13.58 7.82 -4.02
CA PHE A 170 -13.67 6.46 -3.50
C PHE A 170 -12.98 6.46 -2.13
N GLU A 171 -13.70 6.08 -1.08
CA GLU A 171 -13.07 5.80 0.20
C GLU A 171 -12.01 4.72 0.00
N PHE A 172 -10.84 4.92 0.61
CA PHE A 172 -9.78 3.93 0.55
C PHE A 172 -10.31 2.62 1.15
N PRO A 173 -10.12 1.47 0.50
CA PRO A 173 -10.24 0.19 1.18
C PRO A 173 -9.44 0.23 2.48
N GLU A 174 -10.03 -0.35 3.52
CA GLU A 174 -9.41 -0.53 4.83
C GLU A 174 -8.02 -1.17 4.63
N TYR A 175 -6.99 -0.33 4.82
CA TYR A 175 -5.56 -0.53 4.58
C TYR A 175 -5.14 -1.96 4.15
N ASP A 176 -5.00 -2.22 2.83
CA ASP A 176 -4.72 -3.57 2.29
C ASP A 176 -3.54 -4.25 3.05
N ASP A 177 -3.83 -5.33 3.78
CA ASP A 177 -2.91 -5.98 4.73
C ASP A 177 -1.54 -6.29 4.09
N TYR A 178 -1.57 -6.73 2.83
CA TYR A 178 -0.37 -7.06 2.05
C TYR A 178 0.52 -5.85 1.73
N ARG A 179 -0.04 -4.64 1.55
CA ARG A 179 0.79 -3.41 1.40
C ARG A 179 1.44 -3.02 2.73
N ALA A 180 0.72 -3.19 3.84
CA ALA A 180 1.28 -2.96 5.18
C ALA A 180 2.40 -3.96 5.51
N GLU A 181 2.22 -5.25 5.16
CA GLU A 181 3.23 -6.29 5.31
C GLU A 181 4.47 -6.01 4.44
N ALA A 182 4.29 -5.64 3.18
CA ALA A 182 5.39 -5.22 2.31
C ALA A 182 6.18 -4.04 2.90
N PHE A 183 5.49 -3.03 3.45
CA PHE A 183 6.15 -1.89 4.12
C PHE A 183 6.92 -2.32 5.38
N LEU A 184 6.37 -3.22 6.20
CA LEU A 184 7.07 -3.78 7.35
C LEU A 184 8.34 -4.55 6.92
N HIS A 185 8.27 -5.35 5.85
CA HIS A 185 9.44 -6.03 5.31
C HIS A 185 10.47 -5.08 4.69
N GLN A 186 10.03 -3.96 4.10
CA GLN A 186 10.93 -2.89 3.66
C GLN A 186 11.70 -2.29 4.86
N GLN A 187 11.05 -2.03 6.00
CA GLN A 187 11.72 -1.53 7.20
C GLN A 187 12.76 -2.54 7.72
N LYS A 188 12.37 -3.81 7.91
CA LYS A 188 13.30 -4.86 8.37
C LYS A 188 14.48 -5.04 7.42
N ARG A 189 14.26 -5.00 6.10
CA ARG A 189 15.33 -5.01 5.08
C ARG A 189 16.33 -3.86 5.25
N MET A 190 15.84 -2.64 5.49
CA MET A 190 16.71 -1.48 5.74
C MET A 190 17.51 -1.64 7.03
N GLU A 191 16.89 -2.12 8.11
CA GLU A 191 17.56 -2.40 9.38
C GLU A 191 18.67 -3.46 9.20
N CYS A 192 18.35 -4.60 8.59
CA CYS A 192 19.33 -5.66 8.32
C CYS A 192 20.53 -5.16 7.50
N TYR A 193 20.32 -4.39 6.42
CA TYR A 193 21.45 -3.85 5.66
C TYR A 193 22.24 -2.77 6.41
N SER A 194 21.61 -2.02 7.32
CA SER A 194 22.30 -1.12 8.24
C SER A 194 23.22 -1.90 9.20
N LYS A 195 22.68 -2.92 9.89
CA LYS A 195 23.44 -3.84 10.75
C LYS A 195 24.58 -4.53 10.00
N ALA A 196 24.34 -4.97 8.75
CA ALA A 196 25.36 -5.59 7.90
C ALA A 196 26.52 -4.63 7.57
N LYS A 197 26.20 -3.40 7.17
CA LYS A 197 27.17 -2.34 6.86
C LYS A 197 28.02 -1.97 8.08
N GLU A 198 27.41 -1.90 9.26
CA GLU A 198 28.14 -1.66 10.51
C GLU A 198 29.04 -2.85 10.89
N ALA A 199 28.53 -4.08 10.85
CA ALA A 199 29.33 -5.28 11.13
C ALA A 199 30.54 -5.40 10.19
N TYR A 200 30.38 -5.03 8.91
CA TYR A 200 31.47 -4.98 7.94
C TYR A 200 32.53 -3.92 8.32
N ARG A 201 32.10 -2.70 8.71
CA ARG A 201 32.98 -1.63 9.21
C ARG A 201 33.76 -2.06 10.46
N MET A 202 33.16 -2.89 11.33
CA MET A 202 33.83 -3.49 12.49
C MET A 202 34.72 -4.70 12.16
N GLY A 203 34.90 -5.06 10.89
CA GLY A 203 35.67 -6.23 10.47
C GLY A 203 35.00 -7.59 10.75
N LYS A 204 33.77 -7.61 11.29
CA LYS A 204 33.02 -8.81 11.66
C LYS A 204 32.36 -9.44 10.44
N LYS A 205 33.16 -9.90 9.46
CA LYS A 205 32.71 -10.40 8.15
C LYS A 205 31.53 -11.38 8.22
N ASN A 206 31.58 -12.38 9.10
CA ASN A 206 30.52 -13.39 9.19
C ASN A 206 29.18 -12.81 9.70
N VAL A 207 29.23 -11.82 10.60
CA VAL A 207 28.04 -11.10 11.10
C VAL A 207 27.46 -10.21 9.99
N ALA A 208 28.33 -9.58 9.19
CA ALA A 208 27.91 -8.81 8.02
C ALA A 208 27.20 -9.70 6.97
N THR A 209 27.75 -10.88 6.69
CA THR A 209 27.12 -11.85 5.78
C THR A 209 25.75 -12.32 6.29
N PHE A 210 25.63 -12.66 7.58
CA PHE A 210 24.35 -13.05 8.19
C PHE A 210 23.28 -11.97 8.01
N TYR A 211 23.58 -10.72 8.36
CA TYR A 211 22.62 -9.63 8.20
C TYR A 211 22.33 -9.28 6.74
N ALA A 212 23.30 -9.43 5.83
CA ALA A 212 23.04 -9.28 4.40
C ALA A 212 22.07 -10.37 3.87
N GLN A 213 22.20 -11.61 4.33
CA GLN A 213 21.28 -12.70 4.00
C GLN A 213 19.86 -12.44 4.54
N GLN A 214 19.73 -11.97 5.78
CA GLN A 214 18.43 -11.57 6.35
C GLN A 214 17.79 -10.39 5.59
N GLY A 215 18.59 -9.41 5.17
CA GLY A 215 18.12 -8.32 4.31
C GLY A 215 17.56 -8.82 2.97
N SER A 216 18.23 -9.79 2.35
CA SER A 216 17.76 -10.41 1.10
C SER A 216 16.49 -11.25 1.28
N LEU A 217 16.35 -11.96 2.41
CA LEU A 217 15.11 -12.67 2.77
C LEU A 217 13.92 -11.70 2.91
N HIS A 218 14.13 -10.57 3.59
CA HIS A 218 13.10 -9.54 3.68
C HIS A 218 12.82 -8.84 2.35
N GLU A 219 13.79 -8.75 1.43
CA GLU A 219 13.51 -8.31 0.07
C GLU A 219 12.57 -9.25 -0.69
N GLN A 220 12.76 -10.57 -0.55
CA GLN A 220 11.86 -11.55 -1.17
C GLN A 220 10.43 -11.43 -0.60
N LYS A 221 10.28 -11.42 0.73
CA LYS A 221 8.97 -11.26 1.37
C LYS A 221 8.28 -9.92 1.03
N MET A 222 9.05 -8.84 0.93
CA MET A 222 8.54 -7.54 0.47
C MET A 222 8.01 -7.59 -0.97
N LYS A 223 8.68 -8.32 -1.87
CA LYS A 223 8.24 -8.48 -3.26
C LYS A 223 6.98 -9.34 -3.35
N GLU A 224 6.93 -10.44 -2.60
CA GLU A 224 5.79 -11.35 -2.51
C GLU A 224 4.53 -10.63 -1.99
N ALA A 225 4.62 -9.93 -0.85
CA ALA A 225 3.50 -9.16 -0.31
C ALA A 225 3.05 -8.02 -1.25
N ASN A 226 3.98 -7.33 -1.92
CA ASN A 226 3.60 -6.34 -2.95
C ASN A 226 2.89 -6.95 -4.16
N HIS A 227 3.29 -8.16 -4.59
CA HIS A 227 2.64 -8.86 -5.69
C HIS A 227 1.22 -9.30 -5.32
N LEU A 228 1.02 -9.87 -4.13
CA LEU A 228 -0.31 -10.24 -3.62
C LEU A 228 -1.24 -9.01 -3.56
N ALA A 229 -0.76 -7.90 -2.97
CA ALA A 229 -1.48 -6.64 -2.98
C ALA A 229 -1.82 -6.13 -4.39
N ALA A 230 -0.88 -6.22 -5.33
CA ALA A 230 -1.08 -5.75 -6.69
C ALA A 230 -2.17 -6.56 -7.41
N VAL A 231 -2.18 -7.89 -7.25
CA VAL A 231 -3.21 -8.78 -7.79
C VAL A 231 -4.58 -8.44 -7.20
N GLU A 232 -4.69 -8.32 -5.87
CA GLU A 232 -5.97 -8.02 -5.20
C GLU A 232 -6.54 -6.65 -5.63
N ILE A 233 -5.72 -5.59 -5.61
CA ILE A 233 -6.10 -4.25 -6.08
C ILE A 233 -6.54 -4.32 -7.55
N PHE A 234 -5.75 -5.01 -8.39
CA PHE A 234 -6.04 -5.13 -9.81
C PHE A 234 -7.39 -5.82 -10.05
N GLU A 235 -7.60 -7.01 -9.50
CA GLU A 235 -8.82 -7.80 -9.70
C GLU A 235 -10.06 -7.05 -9.21
N LYS A 236 -10.01 -6.50 -7.99
CA LYS A 236 -11.10 -5.77 -7.35
C LYS A 236 -11.54 -4.54 -8.15
N VAL A 237 -10.59 -3.75 -8.64
CA VAL A 237 -10.89 -2.55 -9.44
C VAL A 237 -11.32 -2.91 -10.86
N ASN A 238 -10.72 -3.93 -11.47
CA ASN A 238 -10.88 -4.20 -12.90
C ASN A 238 -12.02 -5.18 -13.25
N ALA A 239 -12.59 -5.91 -12.28
CA ALA A 239 -13.63 -6.92 -12.51
C ALA A 239 -14.82 -6.41 -13.36
N SER A 240 -15.28 -5.18 -13.13
CA SER A 240 -16.38 -4.56 -13.88
C SER A 240 -15.91 -3.70 -15.07
N LEU A 241 -14.62 -3.37 -15.16
CA LEU A 241 -14.05 -2.46 -16.15
C LEU A 241 -13.50 -3.18 -17.39
N LEU A 242 -12.82 -4.31 -17.21
CA LEU A 242 -12.21 -5.08 -18.31
C LEU A 242 -13.23 -5.56 -19.36
N PRO A 243 -14.45 -6.02 -19.01
CA PRO A 243 -15.49 -6.34 -20.00
C PRO A 243 -15.90 -5.13 -20.86
N GLN A 244 -15.66 -3.91 -20.39
CA GLN A 244 -15.99 -2.67 -21.11
C GLN A 244 -14.83 -2.13 -21.97
N ASN A 245 -13.71 -2.86 -22.06
CA ASN A 245 -12.41 -2.38 -22.57
C ASN A 245 -11.94 -1.11 -21.82
N VAL A 246 -12.08 -1.12 -20.50
CA VAL A 246 -11.42 -0.18 -19.59
C VAL A 246 -10.45 -0.99 -18.73
N LEU A 247 -9.22 -0.52 -18.65
CA LEU A 247 -8.15 -1.05 -17.81
C LEU A 247 -7.77 0.05 -16.83
N ASP A 248 -7.86 -0.22 -15.54
CA ASP A 248 -7.40 0.70 -14.50
C ASP A 248 -6.15 0.17 -13.81
N LEU A 249 -5.13 1.00 -13.77
CA LEU A 249 -3.82 0.73 -13.20
C LEU A 249 -3.52 1.66 -12.01
N HIS A 250 -4.47 2.47 -11.55
CA HIS A 250 -4.25 3.30 -10.36
C HIS A 250 -4.02 2.43 -9.11
N GLY A 251 -3.30 2.96 -8.11
CA GLY A 251 -2.97 2.22 -6.88
C GLY A 251 -1.82 1.20 -7.01
N LEU A 252 -1.49 0.76 -8.22
CA LEU A 252 -0.36 -0.13 -8.47
C LEU A 252 1.00 0.60 -8.46
N HIS A 253 2.08 -0.13 -8.19
CA HIS A 253 3.42 0.36 -8.51
C HIS A 253 3.68 0.32 -10.02
N VAL A 254 4.75 1.01 -10.46
CA VAL A 254 5.07 1.15 -11.87
C VAL A 254 5.32 -0.19 -12.56
N ASP A 255 6.09 -1.08 -11.94
CA ASP A 255 6.47 -2.36 -12.56
C ASP A 255 5.25 -3.30 -12.65
N GLU A 256 4.47 -3.40 -11.56
CA GLU A 256 3.17 -4.09 -11.47
C GLU A 256 2.20 -3.60 -12.57
N ALA A 257 2.04 -2.28 -12.71
CA ALA A 257 1.15 -1.67 -13.70
C ALA A 257 1.55 -1.98 -15.16
N ILE A 258 2.85 -2.10 -15.45
CA ILE A 258 3.33 -2.45 -16.78
C ILE A 258 3.09 -3.93 -17.09
N GLU A 259 3.27 -4.83 -16.11
CA GLU A 259 2.98 -6.26 -16.27
C GLU A 259 1.49 -6.53 -16.57
N HIS A 260 0.59 -5.90 -15.81
CA HIS A 260 -0.85 -5.97 -16.10
C HIS A 260 -1.21 -5.32 -17.45
N LEU A 261 -0.62 -4.17 -17.80
CA LEU A 261 -0.82 -3.54 -19.10
C LEU A 261 -0.42 -4.45 -20.27
N MET A 262 0.75 -5.10 -20.18
CA MET A 262 1.24 -6.04 -21.19
C MET A 262 0.25 -7.17 -21.42
N THR A 263 -0.19 -7.80 -20.33
CA THR A 263 -1.09 -8.96 -20.32
C THR A 263 -2.45 -8.60 -20.92
N VAL A 264 -3.05 -7.50 -20.44
CA VAL A 264 -4.39 -7.07 -20.89
C VAL A 264 -4.36 -6.55 -22.33
N LEU A 265 -3.30 -5.85 -22.77
CA LEU A 265 -3.17 -5.45 -24.18
C LEU A 265 -3.11 -6.66 -25.11
N GLN A 266 -2.39 -7.72 -24.72
CA GLN A 266 -2.33 -8.95 -25.50
C GLN A 266 -3.71 -9.63 -25.56
N GLN A 267 -4.35 -9.84 -24.41
CA GLN A 267 -5.69 -10.44 -24.33
C GLN A 267 -6.72 -9.67 -25.16
N LYS A 268 -6.81 -8.34 -24.97
CA LYS A 268 -7.78 -7.49 -25.68
C LYS A 268 -7.49 -7.36 -27.17
N THR A 269 -6.23 -7.42 -27.58
CA THR A 269 -5.87 -7.49 -29.00
C THR A 269 -6.35 -8.79 -29.64
N GLU A 270 -6.25 -9.91 -28.93
CA GLU A 270 -6.70 -11.22 -29.42
C GLU A 270 -8.24 -11.33 -29.45
N GLU A 271 -8.92 -10.91 -28.37
CA GLU A 271 -10.38 -10.77 -28.31
C GLU A 271 -10.92 -9.92 -29.48
N PHE A 272 -10.25 -8.79 -29.78
CA PHE A 272 -10.64 -7.92 -30.89
C PHE A 272 -10.49 -8.58 -32.27
N LYS A 273 -9.50 -9.44 -32.46
CA LYS A 273 -9.30 -10.17 -33.73
C LYS A 273 -10.30 -11.31 -33.92
N GLN A 274 -10.64 -12.02 -32.85
CA GLN A 274 -11.53 -13.18 -32.91
C GLN A 274 -13.01 -12.79 -32.90
N ASN A 275 -13.38 -11.85 -32.02
CA ASN A 275 -14.78 -11.52 -31.70
C ASN A 275 -15.19 -10.11 -32.17
N GLY A 276 -14.25 -9.29 -32.65
CA GLY A 276 -14.49 -7.89 -33.00
C GLY A 276 -14.70 -7.00 -31.78
N GLY A 277 -15.62 -6.05 -31.86
CA GLY A 277 -15.93 -5.12 -30.77
C GLY A 277 -15.11 -3.82 -30.81
N LYS A 278 -14.72 -3.29 -29.64
CA LYS A 278 -14.06 -1.98 -29.53
C LYS A 278 -12.60 -2.07 -30.02
N PRO A 279 -12.17 -1.31 -31.05
CA PRO A 279 -10.79 -1.33 -31.57
C PRO A 279 -9.78 -0.61 -30.67
N TYR A 280 -10.10 -0.43 -29.39
CA TYR A 280 -9.29 0.32 -28.43
C TYR A 280 -9.50 -0.20 -27.00
N LEU A 281 -8.51 0.09 -26.16
CA LEU A 281 -8.51 -0.09 -24.72
C LEU A 281 -8.35 1.30 -24.06
N SER A 282 -9.21 1.64 -23.10
CA SER A 282 -9.05 2.85 -22.30
C SER A 282 -8.24 2.52 -21.05
N VAL A 283 -7.05 3.11 -20.88
CA VAL A 283 -6.11 2.83 -19.78
C VAL A 283 -6.10 4.02 -18.82
N ILE A 284 -6.59 3.80 -17.60
CA ILE A 284 -6.55 4.76 -16.51
C ILE A 284 -5.22 4.58 -15.75
N THR A 285 -4.44 5.65 -15.64
CA THR A 285 -3.11 5.65 -15.00
C THR A 285 -3.07 6.45 -13.70
N GLY A 286 -4.23 6.90 -13.23
CA GLY A 286 -4.39 7.84 -12.11
C GLY A 286 -3.98 9.29 -12.44
N ARG A 287 -4.43 10.22 -11.59
CA ARG A 287 -4.11 11.67 -11.68
C ARG A 287 -2.79 12.07 -11.01
N GLY A 288 -2.20 11.21 -10.18
CA GLY A 288 -0.93 11.45 -9.48
C GLY A 288 -1.03 11.96 -8.05
N ASN A 289 -2.21 12.41 -7.61
CA ASN A 289 -2.46 13.02 -6.30
C ASN A 289 -1.90 12.22 -5.09
N HIS A 290 -1.88 10.89 -5.18
CA HIS A 290 -1.45 9.98 -4.10
C HIS A 290 -0.07 9.34 -4.33
N SER A 291 0.64 9.71 -5.39
CA SER A 291 2.03 9.29 -5.59
C SER A 291 2.98 10.09 -4.67
N GLN A 292 4.13 9.51 -4.28
CA GLN A 292 5.12 10.27 -3.51
C GLN A 292 5.53 11.55 -4.28
N GLY A 293 5.34 12.71 -3.63
CA GLY A 293 5.57 14.02 -4.23
C GLY A 293 4.49 14.51 -5.21
N GLY A 294 3.33 13.85 -5.30
CA GLY A 294 2.22 14.24 -6.18
C GLY A 294 2.46 13.97 -7.68
N VAL A 295 3.55 13.30 -8.04
CA VAL A 295 3.94 13.07 -9.44
C VAL A 295 3.37 11.73 -9.94
N ALA A 296 2.51 11.75 -10.95
CA ALA A 296 1.99 10.54 -11.59
C ALA A 296 3.12 9.71 -12.23
N ARG A 297 3.56 8.63 -11.57
CA ARG A 297 4.66 7.77 -12.04
C ARG A 297 4.25 6.71 -13.08
N ILE A 298 3.00 6.25 -13.02
CA ILE A 298 2.49 5.18 -13.91
C ILE A 298 2.34 5.72 -15.34
N LYS A 299 1.70 6.88 -15.52
CA LYS A 299 1.47 7.52 -16.82
C LYS A 299 2.72 7.57 -17.73
N PRO A 300 3.88 8.14 -17.32
CA PRO A 300 5.05 8.20 -18.19
C PRO A 300 5.64 6.82 -18.50
N ALA A 301 5.54 5.85 -17.58
CA ALA A 301 5.98 4.47 -17.84
C ALA A 301 5.09 3.79 -18.88
N VAL A 302 3.76 3.93 -18.76
CA VAL A 302 2.78 3.42 -19.73
C VAL A 302 2.99 4.05 -21.11
N MET A 303 3.13 5.38 -21.18
CA MET A 303 3.41 6.07 -22.45
C MET A 303 4.73 5.59 -23.09
N LYS A 304 5.78 5.39 -22.29
CA LYS A 304 7.06 4.84 -22.77
C LYS A 304 6.87 3.41 -23.32
N TYR A 305 6.20 2.54 -22.58
CA TYR A 305 5.92 1.17 -23.03
C TYR A 305 5.15 1.15 -24.36
N LEU A 306 4.05 1.90 -24.45
CA LEU A 306 3.21 1.98 -25.66
C LEU A 306 4.00 2.49 -26.87
N THR A 307 4.84 3.50 -26.67
CA THR A 307 5.70 4.07 -27.72
C THR A 307 6.73 3.04 -28.21
N SER A 308 7.46 2.40 -27.29
CA SER A 308 8.46 1.38 -27.63
C SER A 308 7.85 0.18 -28.39
N HIS A 309 6.60 -0.17 -28.09
CA HIS A 309 5.89 -1.26 -28.75
C HIS A 309 5.04 -0.79 -29.95
N SER A 310 5.20 0.46 -30.42
CA SER A 310 4.48 1.02 -31.57
C SER A 310 2.95 0.90 -31.49
N PHE A 311 2.37 1.13 -30.31
CA PHE A 311 0.92 1.34 -30.16
C PHE A 311 0.58 2.80 -30.45
N ARG A 312 -0.54 3.03 -31.16
CA ARG A 312 -1.10 4.38 -31.31
C ARG A 312 -1.95 4.69 -30.09
N PHE A 313 -1.73 5.81 -29.42
CA PHE A 313 -2.53 6.23 -28.29
C PHE A 313 -2.74 7.75 -28.23
N SER A 314 -3.79 8.18 -27.53
CA SER A 314 -4.06 9.58 -27.22
C SER A 314 -4.61 9.73 -25.81
N GLU A 315 -4.40 10.88 -25.15
CA GLU A 315 -5.00 11.16 -23.85
C GLU A 315 -6.39 11.79 -24.05
N ILE A 316 -7.45 11.18 -23.48
CA ILE A 316 -8.82 11.73 -23.57
C ILE A 316 -9.07 12.73 -22.43
N LYS A 317 -8.67 12.34 -21.21
CA LYS A 317 -8.80 13.11 -19.97
C LYS A 317 -7.48 12.97 -19.20
N PRO A 318 -7.10 13.91 -18.33
CA PRO A 318 -5.89 13.81 -17.52
C PRO A 318 -5.80 12.47 -16.75
N GLY A 319 -4.81 11.65 -17.10
CA GLY A 319 -4.62 10.32 -16.51
C GLY A 319 -5.44 9.18 -17.15
N CYS A 320 -6.03 9.38 -18.33
CA CYS A 320 -6.75 8.36 -19.08
C CYS A 320 -6.33 8.35 -20.57
N LEU A 321 -5.69 7.26 -20.98
CA LEU A 321 -5.11 7.06 -22.32
C LEU A 321 -5.98 6.10 -23.15
N LYS A 322 -6.39 6.50 -24.35
CA LYS A 322 -7.01 5.62 -25.34
C LYS A 322 -5.91 4.96 -26.16
N VAL A 323 -5.76 3.64 -26.04
CA VAL A 323 -4.79 2.85 -26.80
C VAL A 323 -5.52 2.09 -27.90
N MET A 324 -5.08 2.24 -29.16
CA MET A 324 -5.62 1.49 -30.29
C MET A 324 -5.04 0.08 -30.31
N LEU A 325 -5.91 -0.93 -30.43
CA LEU A 325 -5.52 -2.34 -30.57
C LEU A 325 -5.00 -2.60 -32.00
N LYS A 326 -4.29 -3.72 -32.20
CA LYS A 326 -3.50 -4.01 -33.41
C LYS A 326 -4.01 -5.19 -34.24
#